data_AF-A0A7X2V5B9-F1
#
_entry.id   AF-A0A7X2V5B9-F1
#
_cell.length_a   1.000
_cell.length_b   1.000
_cell.length_c   1.000
_cell.angle_alpha   90.00
_cell.angle_beta   90.00
_cell.angle_gamma   90.00
#
_symmetry.space_group_name_H-M   'P 1'
#
loop_
_entity.id
_entity.type
_entity.pdbx_description
1 polymer ?
#
loop_
_entity_poly.entity_id
_entity_poly.type
_entity_poly.pdbx_seq_one_letter_code
_entity_poly.pdbx_strand_id
1 'polypeptide(L)'
;MKNLAIHFNSINITTLSANSGVFTGTNSQYDWTSSIKSNYGFGKVIGMDNLSIGNINVVQDDDIMDSDFTQNQGSNDQPVYQS
;
A
#
# COMPACT_ATOMS: atom_id res chain seq x y z
N MET A 1 38.66 -6.09 -17.91
CA MET A 1 37.20 -6.35 -17.90
C MET A 1 36.49 -5.05 -18.19
N LYS A 2 35.58 -5.01 -19.18
CA LYS A 2 34.83 -3.80 -19.52
C LYS A 2 33.77 -3.59 -18.44
N ASN A 3 33.85 -2.48 -17.71
CA ASN A 3 32.83 -2.13 -16.73
C ASN A 3 31.54 -1.78 -17.48
N LEU A 4 30.45 -2.51 -17.23
CA LEU A 4 29.14 -2.22 -17.78
C LEU A 4 28.45 -1.22 -16.84
N ALA A 5 28.39 0.04 -17.24
CA ALA A 5 27.71 1.08 -16.49
C ALA A 5 26.38 1.43 -17.18
N ILE A 6 25.28 1.41 -16.43
CA ILE A 6 23.97 1.85 -16.88
C ILE A 6 23.78 3.28 -16.38
N HIS A 7 23.70 4.24 -17.31
CA HIS A 7 23.48 5.65 -17.01
C HIS A 7 22.06 6.05 -17.42
N PHE A 8 21.27 6.47 -16.44
CA PHE A 8 19.99 7.11 -16.71
C PHE A 8 20.19 8.63 -16.76
N ASN A 9 19.70 9.28 -17.80
CA ASN A 9 19.69 10.75 -17.88
C ASN A 9 18.70 11.35 -16.86
N SER A 10 17.54 10.73 -16.72
CA SER A 10 16.56 11.07 -15.69
C SER A 10 15.63 9.89 -15.43
N ILE A 11 15.12 9.81 -14.20
CA ILE A 11 14.00 8.95 -13.82
C ILE A 11 12.90 9.91 -13.36
N ASN A 12 11.86 10.08 -14.17
CA ASN A 12 10.73 10.96 -13.84
C ASN A 12 9.54 10.13 -13.38
N ILE A 13 9.17 10.27 -12.12
CA ILE A 13 8.04 9.59 -11.51
C ILE A 13 6.95 10.63 -11.29
N THR A 14 5.88 10.55 -12.08
CA THR A 14 4.79 11.53 -12.02
C THR A 14 3.80 11.23 -10.91
N THR A 15 3.59 9.95 -10.59
CA THR A 15 2.74 9.49 -9.49
C THR A 15 3.26 8.17 -8.94
N LEU A 16 3.05 7.95 -7.64
CA LEU A 16 3.17 6.67 -6.96
C LEU A 16 1.92 6.47 -6.11
N SER A 17 1.44 5.24 -6.02
CA SER A 17 0.31 4.87 -5.16
C SER A 17 0.80 4.18 -3.89
N ALA A 18 -0.13 3.83 -3.00
CA ALA A 18 0.17 3.07 -1.81
C ALA A 18 0.99 1.80 -2.15
N ASN A 19 1.94 1.46 -1.29
CA ASN A 19 2.75 0.25 -1.38
C ASN A 19 3.67 0.21 -2.62
N SER A 20 4.12 1.38 -3.08
CA SER A 20 5.00 1.50 -4.24
C SER A 20 6.42 1.89 -3.84
N GLY A 21 7.40 1.48 -4.64
CA GLY A 21 8.80 1.89 -4.50
C GLY A 21 9.52 1.82 -5.85
N VAL A 22 10.60 2.60 -5.99
CA VAL A 22 11.44 2.63 -7.20
C VAL A 22 12.86 2.28 -6.80
N PHE A 23 13.43 1.27 -7.44
CA PHE A 23 14.72 0.69 -7.08
C PHE A 23 15.62 0.59 -8.30
N THR A 24 16.92 0.85 -8.12
CA THR A 24 17.93 0.80 -9.19
C THR A 24 19.23 0.20 -8.65
N GLY A 25 19.98 -0.46 -9.53
CA GLY A 25 21.18 -1.23 -9.17
C GLY A 25 20.86 -2.62 -8.62
N THR A 26 21.84 -3.25 -7.97
CA THR A 26 21.64 -4.52 -7.26
C THR A 26 20.83 -4.25 -6.00
N ASN A 27 19.61 -4.78 -5.94
CA ASN A 27 18.71 -4.58 -4.82
C ASN A 27 18.10 -5.89 -4.35
N SER A 28 17.91 -6.04 -3.05
CA SER A 28 17.27 -7.21 -2.44
C SER A 28 16.15 -6.73 -1.53
N GLN A 29 14.92 -7.13 -1.82
CA GLN A 29 13.71 -6.68 -1.12
C GLN A 29 13.03 -7.90 -0.53
N TYR A 30 13.26 -8.13 0.76
CA TYR A 30 12.64 -9.23 1.50
C TYR A 30 11.63 -8.67 2.51
N ASP A 31 10.67 -9.52 2.89
CA ASP A 31 9.70 -9.26 3.95
C ASP A 31 8.81 -8.02 3.75
N TRP A 32 8.52 -7.69 2.49
CA TRP A 32 7.51 -6.68 2.18
C TRP A 32 6.15 -7.18 2.63
N THR A 33 5.55 -6.47 3.57
CA THR A 33 4.18 -6.70 4.04
C THR A 33 3.40 -5.40 3.91
N SER A 34 2.15 -5.51 3.49
CA SER A 34 1.22 -4.41 3.59
C SER A 34 -0.18 -4.91 3.87
N SER A 35 -0.80 -4.21 4.80
CA SER A 35 -2.14 -4.46 5.28
C SER A 35 -2.96 -3.21 5.07
N ILE A 36 -4.08 -3.31 4.34
CA ILE A 36 -4.96 -2.17 4.08
C ILE A 36 -6.39 -2.61 4.32
N LYS A 37 -7.07 -1.91 5.23
CA LYS A 37 -8.53 -1.91 5.35
C LYS A 37 -9.06 -0.57 4.88
N SER A 38 -10.17 -0.57 4.15
CA SER A 38 -10.70 0.64 3.54
C SER A 38 -12.22 0.63 3.58
N ASN A 39 -12.78 1.47 4.43
CA ASN A 39 -14.21 1.60 4.63
C ASN A 39 -14.67 2.94 4.08
N TYR A 40 -15.04 2.94 2.80
CA TYR A 40 -15.53 4.14 2.13
C TYR A 40 -17.06 4.13 2.15
N GLY A 41 -17.66 4.89 3.07
CA GLY A 41 -19.12 5.04 3.09
C GLY A 41 -19.64 5.66 1.80
N PHE A 42 -19.10 6.82 1.45
CA PHE A 42 -19.43 7.51 0.21
C PHE A 42 -18.35 7.35 -0.89
N GLY A 43 -17.10 7.08 -0.50
CA GLY A 43 -15.98 7.03 -1.45
C GLY A 43 -15.36 8.39 -1.74
N LYS A 44 -14.63 8.44 -2.86
CA LYS A 44 -13.92 9.64 -3.32
C LYS A 44 -14.59 10.18 -4.56
N VAL A 45 -14.77 11.50 -4.59
CA VAL A 45 -15.25 12.25 -5.75
C VAL A 45 -14.11 13.15 -6.20
N ILE A 46 -13.54 12.89 -7.36
CA ILE A 46 -12.33 13.54 -7.86
C ILE A 46 -12.54 13.94 -9.32
N GLY A 47 -12.10 15.14 -9.70
CA GLY A 47 -12.34 15.72 -11.03
C GLY A 47 -13.10 17.04 -10.95
N MET A 48 -13.46 17.60 -12.10
CA MET A 48 -14.22 18.85 -12.22
C MET A 48 -15.71 18.57 -12.43
N ASP A 49 -16.56 19.53 -12.06
CA ASP A 49 -18.03 19.48 -12.25
C ASP A 49 -18.74 18.29 -11.56
N ASN A 50 -18.19 17.87 -10.42
CA ASN A 50 -18.81 16.83 -9.62
C ASN A 50 -19.98 17.39 -8.80
N LEU A 51 -21.15 16.78 -8.96
CA LEU A 51 -22.35 17.08 -8.17
C LEU A 51 -22.84 15.83 -7.47
N SER A 52 -23.05 15.92 -6.16
CA SER A 52 -23.63 14.84 -5.37
C SER A 52 -24.69 15.39 -4.44
N ILE A 53 -25.92 14.90 -4.57
CA ILE A 53 -27.09 15.39 -3.82
C ILE A 53 -27.86 14.20 -3.26
N GLY A 54 -28.28 14.30 -1.99
CA GLY A 54 -29.15 13.32 -1.36
C GLY A 54 -28.45 12.04 -0.89
N ASN A 55 -27.13 12.05 -0.73
CA ASN A 55 -26.39 10.85 -0.33
C ASN A 55 -26.52 10.60 1.17
N ILE A 56 -27.01 9.41 1.51
CA ILE A 56 -26.96 8.86 2.86
C ILE A 56 -26.06 7.63 2.77
N ASN A 57 -25.00 7.60 3.55
CA ASN A 57 -24.04 6.50 3.55
C ASN A 57 -23.88 5.99 4.97
N VAL A 58 -24.08 4.69 5.17
CA VAL A 58 -23.85 4.02 6.45
C VAL A 58 -22.80 2.95 6.19
N VAL A 59 -21.69 3.06 6.92
CA VAL A 59 -20.71 1.98 7.01
C VAL A 59 -20.97 1.31 8.33
N GLN A 60 -21.34 0.03 8.27
CA GLN A 60 -21.48 -0.81 9.44
C GLN A 60 -20.56 -2.00 9.27
N ASP A 61 -19.68 -2.17 10.26
CA ASP A 61 -18.63 -3.17 10.27
C ASP A 61 -18.64 -3.80 11.66
N ASP A 62 -19.56 -4.76 11.82
CA ASP A 62 -19.86 -5.40 13.09
C ASP A 62 -19.14 -6.75 13.17
N ASP A 63 -17.83 -6.75 13.02
CA ASP A 63 -16.96 -7.88 13.30
C ASP A 63 -16.41 -7.81 14.74
N ILE A 64 -16.25 -8.98 15.39
CA ILE A 64 -15.64 -9.08 16.74
C ILE A 64 -14.11 -8.83 16.66
N MET A 65 -13.51 -9.00 15.48
CA MET A 65 -12.10 -8.80 15.20
C MET A 65 -11.92 -8.25 13.76
N ASP A 66 -11.26 -7.09 13.66
CA ASP A 66 -11.28 -6.13 12.54
C ASP A 66 -10.49 -6.56 11.28
N SER A 67 -9.51 -7.48 11.42
CA SER A 67 -8.77 -8.17 10.34
C SER A 67 -7.58 -8.91 10.96
N ASP A 68 -7.30 -10.15 10.55
CA ASP A 68 -6.07 -10.85 10.94
C ASP A 68 -4.91 -10.45 10.00
N PHE A 69 -4.11 -9.49 10.44
CA PHE A 69 -2.89 -9.11 9.74
C PHE A 69 -1.74 -10.01 10.18
N THR A 70 -1.63 -11.20 9.57
CA THR A 70 -0.44 -12.03 9.75
C THR A 70 0.78 -11.36 9.10
N GLN A 71 1.78 -11.05 9.92
CA GLN A 71 3.13 -10.74 9.45
C GLN A 71 3.77 -12.03 8.94
N ASN A 72 4.51 -12.00 7.82
CA ASN A 72 5.38 -13.13 7.45
C ASN A 72 6.44 -13.27 8.54
N GLN A 73 6.29 -14.29 9.39
CA GLN A 73 7.32 -14.67 10.35
C GLN A 73 8.46 -15.35 9.58
N GLY A 74 9.57 -14.65 9.37
CA GLY A 74 10.84 -15.33 9.12
C GLY A 74 11.13 -16.28 10.29
N SER A 75 11.90 -17.34 10.04
CA SER A 75 12.12 -18.51 10.93
C SER A 75 12.66 -18.25 12.35
N ASN A 76 12.73 -17.00 12.81
CA ASN A 76 12.92 -16.64 14.21
C ASN A 76 11.55 -16.39 14.83
N ASP A 77 11.06 -17.37 15.59
CA ASP A 77 9.84 -17.39 16.40
C ASP A 77 9.67 -16.14 17.31
N GLN A 78 9.46 -14.96 16.74
CA GLN A 78 9.16 -13.76 17.49
C GLN A 78 7.68 -13.82 17.88
N PRO A 79 7.34 -13.75 19.18
CA PRO A 79 5.96 -13.80 19.63
C PRO A 79 5.21 -12.60 19.07
N VAL A 80 4.11 -12.88 18.36
CA VAL A 80 3.19 -11.86 17.90
C VAL A 80 2.35 -11.42 19.10
N TYR A 81 2.59 -10.21 19.60
CA TYR A 81 1.66 -9.59 20.53
C TYR A 81 0.60 -8.87 19.71
N GLN A 82 -0.56 -9.50 19.57
CA GLN A 82 -1.75 -8.89 18.99
C GLN A 82 -2.57 -8.28 20.14
N SER A 83 -2.87 -6.99 20.03
CA SER A 83 -3.76 -6.24 20.94
C SER A 83 -5.19 -6.25 20.45
#